data_AF-A0A0P1B3K6-F1
#
_entry.id   AF-A0A0P1B3K6-F1
#
_cell.length_a   1.000
_cell.length_b   1.000
_cell.length_c   1.000
_cell.angle_alpha   90.00
_cell.angle_beta   90.00
_cell.angle_gamma   90.00
#
_symmetry.space_group_name_H-M   'P 1'
#
loop_
_entity.id
_entity.type
_entity.pdbx_description
1 polymer ?
#
loop_
_entity_poly.entity_id
_entity_poly.type
_entity_poly.pdbx_seq_one_letter_code
_entity_poly.pdbx_strand_id
1 'polypeptide(L)'
;MGCLEPTKPERRRRCLPLSTRCLHTLVRRFPMVDFHQETQRLALGTMEAVIVIYDLRTATKWRVLDGHGSAVSAVRFRFDGQVLVSYAARDGSVRWWNSGNAGLFGGMLKMYQSCLKEHKLSTLQENSTGGASSSTGGTSAGLKQIIQTCRFQFLTRKDSSENKCTSNSERPKHVLRLTREDASQVQFLL
;
A
#
# COMPACT_ATOMS: atom_id res chain seq x y z
N MET A 1 -19.64 -25.50 3.46
CA MET A 1 -18.85 -24.40 4.07
C MET A 1 -19.83 -23.34 4.58
N GLY A 2 -19.89 -23.07 5.88
CA GLY A 2 -20.93 -22.20 6.47
C GLY A 2 -20.41 -21.26 7.55
N CYS A 3 -19.15 -20.81 7.46
CA CYS A 3 -18.54 -19.98 8.51
C CYS A 3 -18.97 -18.50 8.48
N LEU A 4 -19.66 -18.06 7.41
CA LEU A 4 -20.04 -16.65 7.20
C LEU A 4 -21.56 -16.43 7.12
N GLU A 5 -22.38 -17.45 7.41
CA GLU A 5 -23.84 -17.38 7.31
C GLU A 5 -24.40 -16.25 8.23
N PRO A 6 -25.11 -15.24 7.69
CA PRO A 6 -25.57 -14.09 8.48
C PRO A 6 -26.56 -14.45 9.59
N THR A 7 -27.31 -15.54 9.39
CA THR A 7 -28.32 -16.08 10.31
C THR A 7 -27.72 -16.79 11.52
N LYS A 8 -26.42 -17.12 11.50
CA LYS A 8 -25.71 -17.82 12.58
C LYS A 8 -24.45 -17.05 13.02
N PRO A 9 -24.63 -15.93 13.77
CA PRO A 9 -23.52 -15.01 14.09
C PRO A 9 -22.39 -15.67 14.89
N GLU A 10 -22.66 -16.76 15.60
CA GLU A 10 -21.68 -17.45 16.45
C GLU A 10 -20.51 -18.06 15.68
N ARG A 11 -20.69 -18.40 14.40
CA ARG A 11 -19.57 -18.87 13.57
C ARG A 11 -18.66 -17.70 13.18
N ARG A 12 -19.24 -16.56 12.81
CA ARG A 12 -18.50 -15.33 12.52
C ARG A 12 -17.71 -14.87 13.75
N ARG A 13 -18.33 -14.86 14.93
CA ARG A 13 -17.67 -14.51 16.20
C ARG A 13 -16.47 -15.39 16.50
N ARG A 14 -16.59 -16.72 16.30
CA ARG A 14 -15.48 -17.66 16.50
C ARG A 14 -14.34 -17.49 15.49
N CYS A 15 -14.66 -17.18 14.24
CA CYS A 15 -13.63 -16.96 13.21
C CYS A 15 -12.94 -15.60 13.34
N LEU A 16 -13.60 -14.59 13.91
CA LEU A 16 -13.11 -13.21 13.93
C LEU A 16 -11.70 -13.07 14.56
N PRO A 17 -11.37 -13.65 15.73
CA PRO A 17 -10.02 -13.56 16.29
C PRO A 17 -8.94 -14.13 15.37
N LEU A 18 -9.21 -15.28 14.73
CA LEU A 18 -8.28 -15.92 13.82
C LEU A 18 -8.11 -15.09 12.54
N SER A 19 -9.22 -14.62 11.94
CA SER A 19 -9.19 -13.76 10.76
C SER A 19 -8.44 -12.46 11.02
N THR A 20 -8.65 -11.82 12.18
CA THR A 20 -7.93 -10.62 12.59
C THR A 20 -6.44 -10.89 12.75
N ARG A 21 -6.04 -12.02 13.36
CA ARG A 21 -4.63 -12.41 13.49
C ARG A 21 -3.99 -12.70 12.13
N CYS A 22 -4.71 -13.35 11.22
CA CYS A 22 -4.25 -13.60 9.86
C CYS A 22 -4.06 -12.28 9.11
N LEU A 23 -5.04 -11.38 9.16
CA LEU A 23 -4.96 -10.06 8.52
C LEU A 23 -3.81 -9.23 9.08
N HIS A 24 -3.65 -9.19 10.39
CA HIS A 24 -2.53 -8.49 11.04
C HIS A 24 -1.17 -9.06 10.61
N THR A 25 -1.04 -10.39 10.55
CA THR A 25 0.18 -11.05 10.06
C THR A 25 0.45 -10.72 8.59
N LEU A 26 -0.58 -10.72 7.74
CA LEU A 26 -0.47 -10.39 6.32
C LEU A 26 0.04 -8.96 6.11
N VAL A 27 -0.61 -7.97 6.71
CA VAL A 27 -0.23 -6.54 6.59
C VAL A 27 1.19 -6.30 7.13
N ARG A 28 1.58 -6.97 8.22
CA ARG A 28 2.92 -6.82 8.79
C ARG A 28 4.01 -7.49 7.93
N ARG A 29 3.68 -8.63 7.29
CA ARG A 29 4.65 -9.43 6.53
C ARG A 29 4.86 -8.90 5.12
N PHE A 30 3.80 -8.42 4.47
CA PHE A 30 3.79 -8.09 3.06
C PHE A 30 3.58 -6.59 2.85
N PRO A 31 4.61 -5.81 2.45
CA PRO A 31 4.48 -4.37 2.27
C PRO A 31 3.52 -3.94 1.17
N MET A 32 3.23 -4.83 0.21
CA MET A 32 2.21 -4.62 -0.82
C MET A 32 0.78 -4.85 -0.31
N VAL A 33 0.59 -5.11 0.98
CA VAL A 33 -0.72 -5.30 1.61
C VAL A 33 -0.90 -4.28 2.71
N ASP A 34 -2.01 -3.55 2.69
CA ASP A 34 -2.36 -2.65 3.78
C ASP A 34 -3.86 -2.66 4.07
N PHE A 35 -4.21 -2.44 5.33
CA PHE A 35 -5.58 -2.46 5.82
C PHE A 35 -5.92 -1.15 6.54
N HIS A 36 -6.98 -0.49 6.08
CA HIS A 36 -7.53 0.68 6.74
C HIS A 36 -8.68 0.27 7.67
N GLN A 37 -8.46 0.42 8.98
CA GLN A 37 -9.36 -0.05 10.02
C GLN A 37 -10.73 0.62 9.96
N GLU A 38 -10.80 1.94 9.83
CA GLU A 38 -12.09 2.64 9.90
C GLU A 38 -12.96 2.32 8.69
N THR A 39 -12.41 2.41 7.47
CA THR A 39 -13.17 2.12 6.23
C THR A 39 -13.30 0.63 5.96
N GLN A 40 -12.61 -0.24 6.71
CA GLN A 40 -12.55 -1.69 6.48
C GLN A 40 -12.10 -2.07 5.05
N ARG A 41 -11.15 -1.28 4.50
CA ARG A 41 -10.61 -1.49 3.15
C ARG A 41 -9.29 -2.21 3.21
N LEU A 42 -9.13 -3.23 2.37
CA LEU A 42 -7.89 -3.97 2.17
C LEU A 42 -7.32 -3.64 0.79
N ALA A 43 -6.13 -3.08 0.73
CA ALA A 43 -5.40 -2.84 -0.52
C ALA A 43 -4.37 -3.93 -0.76
N LEU A 44 -4.31 -4.43 -1.99
CA LEU A 44 -3.35 -5.43 -2.46
C LEU A 44 -2.65 -4.93 -3.71
N GLY A 45 -1.36 -4.65 -3.62
CA GLY A 45 -0.49 -4.45 -4.77
C GLY A 45 -0.14 -5.79 -5.42
N THR A 46 -0.17 -5.84 -6.74
CA THR A 46 0.02 -7.07 -7.52
C THR A 46 1.30 -7.03 -8.36
N MET A 47 1.70 -8.19 -8.86
CA MET A 47 2.79 -8.31 -9.84
C MET A 47 2.42 -7.75 -11.21
N GLU A 48 1.13 -7.71 -11.54
CA GLU A 48 0.57 -7.18 -12.79
C GLU A 48 0.43 -5.64 -12.78
N ALA A 49 1.24 -4.96 -11.98
CA ALA A 49 1.28 -3.49 -11.86
C ALA A 49 -0.04 -2.80 -11.43
N VAL A 50 -1.04 -3.56 -10.97
CA VAL A 50 -2.31 -3.02 -10.46
C VAL A 50 -2.42 -3.12 -8.95
N ILE A 51 -3.24 -2.26 -8.36
CA ILE A 51 -3.66 -2.35 -6.95
C ILE A 51 -5.15 -2.66 -6.91
N VAL A 52 -5.52 -3.72 -6.19
CA VAL A 52 -6.91 -4.09 -5.97
C VAL A 52 -7.30 -3.70 -4.55
N ILE A 53 -8.37 -2.94 -4.42
CA ILE A 53 -8.95 -2.59 -3.12
C ILE A 53 -10.24 -3.39 -2.93
N TYR A 54 -10.34 -4.11 -1.81
CA TYR A 54 -11.52 -4.83 -1.37
C TYR A 54 -12.20 -4.08 -0.22
N ASP A 55 -13.53 -4.11 -0.22
CA ASP A 55 -14.34 -3.74 0.94
C ASP A 55 -14.67 -5.02 1.72
N LEU A 56 -14.11 -5.14 2.92
CA LEU A 56 -14.30 -6.33 3.77
C LEU A 56 -15.67 -6.38 4.45
N ARG A 57 -16.42 -5.26 4.49
CA ARG A 57 -17.79 -5.25 5.04
C ARG A 57 -18.75 -5.94 4.09
N THR A 58 -18.59 -5.69 2.80
CA THR A 58 -19.43 -6.25 1.73
C THR A 58 -18.82 -7.49 1.07
N ALA A 59 -17.55 -7.80 1.36
CA ALA A 59 -16.78 -8.87 0.74
C ALA A 59 -16.70 -8.74 -0.80
N THR A 60 -16.61 -7.50 -1.29
CA THR A 60 -16.57 -7.21 -2.74
C THR A 60 -15.29 -6.50 -3.15
N LYS A 61 -14.94 -6.65 -4.43
CA LYS A 61 -13.90 -5.84 -5.07
C LYS A 61 -14.42 -4.42 -5.22
N TRP A 62 -13.84 -3.47 -4.50
CA TRP A 62 -14.30 -2.08 -4.46
C TRP A 62 -13.72 -1.22 -5.60
N ARG A 63 -12.41 -1.35 -5.86
CA ARG A 63 -11.73 -0.57 -6.91
C ARG A 63 -10.50 -1.30 -7.43
N VAL A 64 -10.14 -1.04 -8.69
CA VAL A 64 -8.83 -1.37 -9.27
C VAL A 64 -8.15 -0.05 -9.61
N LEU A 65 -6.91 0.12 -9.14
CA LEU A 65 -6.05 1.25 -9.45
C LEU A 65 -4.99 0.75 -10.40
N ASP A 66 -4.97 1.32 -11.59
CA ASP A 66 -4.08 0.95 -12.67
C ASP A 66 -3.20 2.13 -13.05
N GLY A 67 -1.97 1.82 -13.45
CA GLY A 67 -1.09 2.75 -14.14
C GLY A 67 0.38 2.64 -13.73
N HIS A 68 0.74 1.88 -12.70
CA HIS A 68 2.16 1.53 -12.54
C HIS A 68 2.63 0.77 -13.78
N GLY A 69 3.90 0.93 -14.15
CA GLY A 69 4.54 0.19 -15.24
C GLY A 69 5.09 -1.16 -14.82
N SER A 70 5.17 -1.45 -13.52
CA SER A 70 5.67 -2.71 -12.97
C SER A 70 5.04 -3.05 -11.62
N ALA A 71 5.41 -4.24 -11.12
CA ALA A 71 4.92 -4.81 -9.87
C ALA A 71 4.94 -3.80 -8.71
N VAL A 72 3.81 -3.72 -8.00
CA VAL A 72 3.64 -2.83 -6.86
C VAL A 72 4.34 -3.44 -5.65
N SER A 73 5.41 -2.80 -5.19
CA SER A 73 6.27 -3.28 -4.12
C SER A 73 5.75 -2.91 -2.73
N ALA A 74 5.06 -1.78 -2.61
CA ALA A 74 4.51 -1.30 -1.34
C ALA A 74 3.22 -0.49 -1.52
N VAL A 75 2.32 -0.57 -0.55
CA VAL A 75 1.11 0.26 -0.46
C VAL A 75 0.88 0.72 0.97
N ARG A 76 0.27 1.89 1.17
CA ARG A 76 -0.13 2.39 2.48
C ARG A 76 -1.28 3.38 2.40
N PHE A 77 -2.33 3.15 3.17
CA PHE A 77 -3.40 4.11 3.38
C PHE A 77 -2.91 5.27 4.26
N ARG A 78 -3.33 6.48 3.90
CA ARG A 78 -3.31 7.61 4.81
C ARG A 78 -4.32 7.38 5.94
N PHE A 79 -4.07 8.01 7.08
CA PHE A 79 -4.89 7.88 8.28
C PHE A 79 -6.38 8.22 8.07
N ASP A 80 -6.70 9.09 7.12
CA ASP A 80 -8.08 9.45 6.78
C ASP A 80 -8.77 8.48 5.80
N GLY A 81 -8.05 7.49 5.27
CA GLY A 81 -8.53 6.54 4.28
C GLY A 81 -8.88 7.13 2.90
N GLN A 82 -8.69 8.43 2.69
CA GLN A 82 -9.03 9.11 1.44
C GLN A 82 -7.93 9.01 0.39
N VAL A 83 -6.70 8.77 0.85
CA VAL A 83 -5.52 8.62 0.00
C VAL A 83 -4.84 7.29 0.26
N LEU A 84 -4.48 6.59 -0.81
CA LEU A 84 -3.57 5.45 -0.78
C LEU A 84 -2.27 5.86 -1.46
N VAL A 85 -1.12 5.53 -0.89
CA VAL A 85 0.18 5.72 -1.54
C VAL A 85 0.75 4.37 -1.93
N SER A 86 1.36 4.27 -3.09
CA SER A 86 2.03 3.06 -3.57
C SER A 86 3.41 3.35 -4.15
N TYR A 87 4.25 2.31 -4.19
CA TYR A 87 5.58 2.36 -4.77
C TYR A 87 5.82 1.14 -5.65
N ALA A 88 6.36 1.36 -6.84
CA ALA A 88 6.87 0.33 -7.73
C ALA A 88 8.38 0.51 -7.90
N ALA A 89 9.16 -0.44 -7.38
CA ALA A 89 10.61 -0.33 -7.30
C ALA A 89 11.29 -0.30 -8.69
N ARG A 90 10.83 -1.14 -9.61
CA ARG A 90 11.36 -1.22 -10.99
C ARG A 90 10.97 -0.03 -11.85
N ASP A 91 9.80 0.57 -11.59
CA ASP A 91 9.41 1.84 -12.25
C ASP A 91 10.12 3.05 -11.64
N GLY A 92 10.64 2.90 -10.42
CA GLY A 92 11.09 4.00 -9.61
C GLY A 92 9.97 5.01 -9.29
N SER A 93 8.70 4.62 -9.27
CA SER A 93 7.58 5.58 -9.12
C SER A 93 6.82 5.42 -7.82
N VAL A 94 6.56 6.53 -7.14
CA VAL A 94 5.61 6.66 -6.02
C VAL A 94 4.35 7.34 -6.53
N ARG A 95 3.18 6.76 -6.25
CA ARG A 95 1.90 7.30 -6.68
C ARG A 95 0.94 7.48 -5.52
N TRP A 96 0.19 8.58 -5.57
CA TRP A 96 -0.90 8.86 -4.66
C TRP A 96 -2.20 8.60 -5.38
N TRP A 97 -3.11 7.89 -4.75
CA TRP A 97 -4.38 7.51 -5.32
C TRP A 97 -5.51 8.05 -4.47
N ASN A 98 -6.57 8.49 -5.12
CA ASN A 98 -7.84 8.67 -4.44
C ASN A 98 -8.34 7.28 -4.04
N SER A 99 -8.42 7.03 -2.74
CA SER A 99 -9.00 5.83 -2.15
C SER A 99 -10.26 6.12 -1.37
N GLY A 100 -10.80 7.32 -1.47
CA GLY A 100 -12.05 7.77 -0.87
C GLY A 100 -13.29 7.33 -1.63
N ASN A 101 -14.44 7.37 -0.95
CA ASN A 101 -15.69 7.45 -1.69
C ASN A 101 -15.70 8.79 -2.40
N ALA A 102 -15.70 8.77 -3.73
CA ALA A 102 -16.20 9.92 -4.44
C ALA A 102 -17.68 10.00 -4.04
N GLY A 103 -18.15 11.14 -3.50
CA GLY A 103 -19.50 11.29 -2.94
C GLY A 103 -20.61 10.95 -3.94
N LEU A 104 -21.86 11.29 -3.63
CA LEU A 104 -23.04 10.94 -4.46
C LEU A 104 -22.88 11.23 -5.97
N PHE A 105 -22.06 12.22 -6.34
CA PHE A 105 -21.77 12.61 -7.73
C PHE A 105 -20.56 11.92 -8.37
N GLY A 106 -19.68 11.31 -7.58
CA GLY A 106 -18.44 10.71 -8.06
C GLY A 106 -18.58 9.27 -8.56
N GLY A 107 -19.69 8.58 -8.24
CA GLY A 107 -20.00 7.27 -8.81
C GLY A 107 -20.44 7.32 -10.27
N MET A 108 -20.91 8.47 -10.74
CA MET A 108 -21.46 8.68 -12.08
C MET A 108 -20.38 9.10 -13.10
N LEU A 109 -19.33 9.76 -12.63
CA LEU A 109 -18.12 10.01 -13.40
C LEU A 109 -17.12 8.90 -13.06
N LYS A 110 -17.03 7.87 -13.90
CA LYS A 110 -15.83 7.02 -13.96
C LYS A 110 -14.64 7.91 -14.30
N MET A 111 -14.09 8.62 -13.31
CA MET A 111 -12.96 9.50 -13.52
C MET A 111 -11.72 8.64 -13.68
N TYR A 112 -11.26 8.61 -14.93
CA TYR A 112 -10.11 7.90 -15.48
C TYR A 112 -8.76 8.22 -14.82
N GLN A 113 -8.72 9.02 -13.75
CA GLN A 113 -7.49 9.31 -13.03
C GLN A 113 -7.72 9.12 -11.54
N SER A 114 -7.61 7.85 -11.14
CA SER A 114 -7.53 7.49 -9.73
C SER A 114 -6.19 7.93 -9.12
N CYS A 115 -5.17 8.22 -9.95
CA CYS A 115 -3.88 8.75 -9.52
C CYS A 115 -3.95 10.28 -9.38
N LEU A 116 -3.73 10.77 -8.16
CA LEU A 116 -3.67 12.19 -7.80
C LEU A 116 -2.33 12.84 -8.16
N LYS A 117 -1.24 12.07 -8.03
CA LYS A 117 0.13 12.55 -8.21
C LYS A 117 1.08 11.38 -8.42
N GLU A 118 2.14 11.60 -9.19
CA GLU A 118 3.29 10.70 -9.32
C GLU A 118 4.59 11.43 -8.96
N HIS A 119 5.49 10.72 -8.29
CA HIS A 119 6.88 11.11 -8.11
C HIS A 119 7.81 10.02 -8.59
N LYS A 120 8.65 10.36 -9.57
CA LYS A 120 9.73 9.50 -10.07
C LYS A 120 10.97 9.65 -9.19
N LEU A 121 11.54 8.52 -8.85
CA LEU A 121 12.76 8.32 -8.08
C LEU A 121 13.79 7.64 -8.98
N SER A 122 15.05 7.64 -8.56
CA SER A 122 16.08 6.85 -9.23
C SER A 122 15.72 5.37 -9.19
N THR A 123 15.66 4.70 -10.33
CA THR A 123 15.40 3.26 -10.40
C THR A 123 16.56 2.50 -9.73
N LEU A 124 16.27 1.42 -8.98
CA LEU A 124 17.32 0.52 -8.53
C LEU A 124 17.80 -0.27 -9.75
N GLN A 125 19.06 -0.10 -10.16
CA GLN A 125 19.64 -0.96 -11.19
C GLN A 125 19.86 -2.36 -10.60
N GLU A 126 19.38 -3.39 -11.28
CA GLU A 126 19.81 -4.75 -10.98
C GLU A 126 21.26 -4.89 -11.50
N ASN A 127 22.22 -5.03 -10.59
CA ASN A 127 23.56 -5.46 -10.97
C ASN A 127 23.49 -6.90 -11.48
N SER A 128 23.26 -7.07 -12.78
CA SER A 128 23.36 -8.35 -13.47
C SER A 128 24.83 -8.73 -13.65
N THR A 129 25.47 -9.28 -12.62
CA THR A 129 26.76 -9.94 -12.78
C THR A 129 26.56 -11.41 -13.16
N GLY A 130 26.75 -11.71 -14.46
CA GLY A 130 27.33 -12.98 -14.92
C GLY A 130 26.42 -13.99 -15.63
N GLY A 131 26.46 -13.98 -16.96
CA GLY A 131 26.85 -15.15 -17.77
C GLY A 131 25.94 -16.40 -17.86
N ALA A 132 25.16 -16.43 -18.95
CA ALA A 132 24.86 -17.56 -19.84
C ALA A 132 24.09 -18.84 -19.40
N SER A 133 23.15 -19.15 -20.30
CA SER A 133 22.75 -20.47 -20.82
C SER A 133 21.45 -21.11 -20.33
N SER A 134 20.84 -21.74 -21.33
CA SER A 134 19.55 -22.38 -21.45
C SER A 134 19.14 -23.38 -20.39
N SER A 135 17.82 -23.56 -20.34
CA SER A 135 17.09 -24.81 -20.11
C SER A 135 16.49 -25.02 -18.72
N THR A 136 15.16 -25.15 -18.78
CA THR A 136 14.28 -26.05 -18.02
C THR A 136 14.44 -26.14 -16.50
N GLY A 137 13.39 -25.69 -15.81
CA GLY A 137 13.02 -26.21 -14.49
C GLY A 137 13.79 -25.61 -13.32
N GLY A 138 13.24 -24.54 -12.74
CA GLY A 138 13.82 -23.95 -11.54
C GLY A 138 12.81 -23.13 -10.76
N THR A 139 11.89 -23.81 -10.06
CA THR A 139 11.00 -23.22 -9.04
C THR A 139 11.75 -22.74 -7.78
N SER A 140 13.06 -22.45 -7.85
CA SER A 140 13.89 -22.06 -6.70
C SER A 140 14.73 -20.78 -6.88
N ALA A 141 14.71 -20.13 -8.05
CA ALA A 141 15.03 -18.69 -8.13
C ALA A 141 13.91 -17.83 -7.49
N GLY A 142 12.69 -18.39 -7.43
CA GLY A 142 11.45 -17.73 -7.06
C GLY A 142 11.25 -17.37 -5.58
N LEU A 143 12.24 -17.56 -4.70
CA LEU A 143 12.15 -17.23 -3.26
C LEU A 143 13.24 -16.28 -2.74
N LYS A 144 14.37 -16.12 -3.43
CA LYS A 144 15.41 -15.14 -3.05
C LYS A 144 15.03 -13.70 -3.44
N GLN A 145 14.13 -13.55 -4.40
CA GLN A 145 13.63 -12.27 -4.93
C GLN A 145 12.29 -11.84 -4.30
N ILE A 146 11.87 -12.51 -3.21
CA ILE A 146 10.44 -12.55 -2.83
C ILE A 146 9.89 -11.31 -2.15
N ILE A 147 10.69 -10.41 -1.58
CA ILE A 147 10.18 -9.07 -1.27
C ILE A 147 11.34 -8.09 -1.37
N GLN A 148 11.34 -7.27 -2.42
CA GLN A 148 12.01 -5.98 -2.35
C GLN A 148 11.32 -5.17 -1.25
N THR A 149 11.84 -5.21 -0.01
CA THR A 149 11.12 -4.68 1.15
C THR A 149 11.17 -3.17 1.15
N CYS A 150 10.23 -2.58 0.43
CA CYS A 150 9.95 -1.17 0.51
C CYS A 150 8.89 -0.97 1.60
N ARG A 151 9.19 -0.20 2.64
CA ARG A 151 8.21 0.06 3.72
C ARG A 151 7.86 1.53 3.77
N PHE A 152 6.56 1.78 3.83
CA PHE A 152 6.02 3.10 4.12
C PHE A 152 5.77 3.26 5.62
N GLN A 153 6.22 4.39 6.17
CA GLN A 153 5.93 4.80 7.53
C GLN A 153 5.44 6.25 7.55
N PHE A 154 4.27 6.46 8.16
CA PHE A 154 3.77 7.79 8.45
C PHE A 154 4.41 8.29 9.75
N LEU A 155 5.08 9.44 9.67
CA LEU A 155 5.71 10.13 10.79
C LEU A 155 5.03 11.49 10.98
N THR A 156 4.67 11.82 12.22
CA THR A 156 4.28 13.18 12.59
C THR A 156 5.54 13.92 13.00
N ARG A 157 5.97 14.92 12.21
CA ARG A 157 7.11 15.75 12.60
C ARG A 157 6.63 16.73 13.67
N LYS A 158 7.05 16.51 14.92
CA LYS A 158 6.97 17.52 15.98
C LYS A 158 8.29 18.29 15.86
N ASP A 159 8.26 19.53 15.41
CA ASP A 159 9.48 20.33 15.29
C ASP A 159 10.06 20.54 16.69
N SER A 160 11.13 19.82 17.03
CA SER A 160 11.97 20.11 18.17
C SER A 160 12.94 21.21 17.76
N SER A 161 12.45 22.45 17.79
CA SER A 161 13.30 23.65 17.86
C SER A 161 12.98 24.35 19.18
N GLU A 162 13.83 24.14 20.17
CA GLU A 162 14.01 25.14 21.21
C GLU A 162 14.37 26.48 20.54
N ASN A 163 13.74 27.56 21.01
CA ASN A 163 13.94 28.97 20.67
C ASN A 163 13.40 29.49 19.32
N LYS A 164 12.10 29.82 19.30
CA LYS A 164 11.66 31.25 19.25
C LYS A 164 10.15 31.37 19.44
N CYS A 165 9.74 32.26 20.34
CA CYS A 165 8.38 32.76 20.45
C CYS A 165 7.90 33.33 19.11
N THR A 166 6.95 32.66 18.48
CA THR A 166 5.89 33.29 17.69
C THR A 166 4.66 32.39 17.72
N SER A 167 3.56 32.95 18.20
CA SER A 167 2.22 32.37 18.12
C SER A 167 1.85 32.13 16.66
N ASN A 168 2.01 30.90 16.19
CA ASN A 168 1.25 30.39 15.06
C ASN A 168 0.93 28.93 15.37
N SER A 169 -0.37 28.61 15.36
CA SER A 169 -0.87 27.24 15.44
C SER A 169 -0.51 26.51 14.14
N GLU A 170 0.77 26.13 14.01
CA GLU A 170 1.24 25.35 12.88
C GLU A 170 0.74 23.92 13.07
N ARG A 171 -0.13 23.49 12.13
CA ARG A 171 -0.65 22.13 12.10
C ARG A 171 0.50 21.13 11.99
N PRO A 172 0.42 19.97 12.65
CA PRO A 172 1.45 18.95 12.56
C PRO A 172 1.66 18.52 11.11
N LYS A 173 2.90 18.60 10.63
CA LYS A 173 3.28 18.15 9.28
C LYS A 173 3.38 16.63 9.27
N HIS A 174 2.64 15.99 8.37
CA HIS A 174 2.70 14.55 8.16
C HIS A 174 3.76 14.23 7.11
N VAL A 175 4.64 13.28 7.41
CA VAL A 175 5.72 12.84 6.52
C VAL A 175 5.52 11.36 6.21
N LEU A 176 5.54 11.02 4.93
CA LEU A 176 5.64 9.66 4.48
C LEU A 176 7.10 9.31 4.23
N ARG A 177 7.64 8.37 4.99
CA ARG A 177 8.96 7.81 4.76
C ARG A 177 8.83 6.51 3.98
N LEU A 178 9.53 6.43 2.85
CA LEU A 178 9.78 5.22 2.09
C LEU A 178 11.20 4.74 2.39
N THR A 179 11.34 3.57 2.99
CA THR A 179 12.64 2.89 3.11
C THR A 179 12.74 1.85 2.01
N ARG A 180 13.76 1.94 1.16
CA ARG A 180 14.02 1.05 0.02
C ARG A 180 14.97 -0.08 0.42
N GLU A 181 15.17 -1.03 -0.48
CA GLU A 181 16.02 -2.21 -0.25
C GLU A 181 17.48 -1.88 0.04
N ASP A 182 18.01 -0.88 -0.65
CA ASP A 182 19.37 -0.35 -0.49
C ASP A 182 19.54 0.45 0.81
N ALA A 183 18.58 0.35 1.74
CA ALA A 183 18.44 1.14 2.96
C ALA A 183 18.31 2.65 2.72
N SER A 184 18.21 3.12 1.47
CA SER A 184 17.95 4.53 1.18
C SER A 184 16.56 4.92 1.65
N GLN A 185 16.44 6.15 2.16
CA GLN A 185 15.19 6.70 2.66
C GLN A 185 14.79 7.90 1.83
N VAL A 186 13.53 7.89 1.39
CA VAL A 186 12.92 9.04 0.72
C VAL A 186 11.74 9.51 1.57
N GLN A 187 11.64 10.82 1.79
CA GLN A 187 10.58 11.43 2.58
C GLN A 187 9.72 12.32 1.71
N PHE A 188 8.40 12.21 1.88
CA PHE A 188 7.41 13.03 1.20
C PHE A 188 6.58 13.76 2.25
N LEU A 189 6.40 15.08 2.07
CA LEU A 189 5.43 15.84 2.84
C LEU A 189 4.02 15.52 2.31
N LEU A 190 3.07 15.29 3.22
CA LEU A 190 1.68 14.95 2.91
C LEU A 190 0.69 16.05 3.27
#